data_AF-A0A231V1B8-F1
#
_entry.id   AF-A0A231V1B8-F1
#
_cell.length_a   1.000
_cell.length_b   1.000
_cell.length_c   1.000
_cell.angle_alpha   90.00
_cell.angle_beta   90.00
_cell.angle_gamma   90.00
#
_symmetry.space_group_name_H-M   'P 1'
#
loop_
_entity.id
_entity.type
_entity.pdbx_description
1 polymer ?
#
loop_
_entity_poly.entity_id
_entity_poly.type
_entity_poly.pdbx_seq_one_letter_code
_entity_poly.pdbx_strand_id
1 'polypeptide(L)'
;MMTIRYLALFLWLAVPAAAYGVYAAIGLPHMIVGYTFENNGAPFDLTVKRHYVTCTFIGPYGAHTRPAEDGRCAWVRFFKSKEAAQ
;
A
#
# COMPACT_ATOMS: atom_id res chain seq x y z
N MET A 1 19.79 27.13 30.83
CA MET A 1 18.78 27.31 29.76
C MET A 1 19.47 27.40 28.39
N MET A 2 20.33 26.42 28.04
CA MET A 2 21.12 26.42 26.79
C MET A 2 20.66 25.32 25.82
N THR A 3 19.82 24.39 26.29
CA THR A 3 19.47 23.14 25.62
C THR A 3 18.50 23.31 24.45
N ILE A 4 17.55 24.25 24.55
CA ILE A 4 16.48 24.44 23.55
C ILE A 4 17.02 24.97 22.21
N ARG A 5 18.08 25.79 22.24
CA ARG A 5 18.65 26.42 21.02
C ARG A 5 19.34 25.40 20.11
N TYR A 6 19.94 24.35 20.67
CA TYR A 6 20.60 23.30 19.89
C TYR A 6 19.61 22.28 19.30
N LEU A 7 18.51 21.99 19.99
CA LEU A 7 17.44 21.12 19.45
C LEU A 7 16.81 21.68 18.18
N ALA A 8 16.68 23.01 18.08
CA ALA A 8 16.15 23.67 16.89
C ALA A 8 17.03 23.44 15.64
N LEU A 9 18.35 23.25 15.80
CA LEU A 9 19.27 22.94 14.69
C LEU A 9 19.00 21.55 14.08
N PHE A 10 18.33 20.67 14.81
CA PHE A 10 17.99 19.32 14.35
C PHE A 10 16.52 19.15 13.98
N LEU A 11 15.71 20.21 14.07
CA LEU A 11 14.29 20.14 13.74
C LEU A 11 14.06 19.67 12.29
N TRP A 12 14.96 20.06 11.36
CA TRP A 12 14.91 19.61 9.97
C TRP A 12 15.10 18.10 9.81
N LEU A 13 15.76 17.41 10.77
CA LEU A 13 15.90 15.94 10.78
C LEU A 13 14.58 15.24 11.14
N ALA A 14 13.63 15.95 11.76
CA ALA A 14 12.32 15.36 12.07
C ALA A 14 11.60 14.91 10.80
N VAL A 15 11.76 15.62 9.68
CA VAL A 15 11.13 15.28 8.39
C VAL A 15 11.66 13.96 7.82
N PRO A 16 12.98 13.78 7.56
CA PRO A 16 13.50 12.49 7.08
C PRO A 16 13.32 11.36 8.09
N ALA A 17 13.39 11.65 9.39
CA ALA A 17 13.12 10.64 10.42
C ALA A 17 11.66 10.16 10.38
N ALA A 18 10.70 11.08 10.24
CA ALA A 18 9.28 10.74 10.09
C ALA A 18 9.01 9.97 8.80
N ALA A 19 9.59 10.40 7.67
CA ALA A 19 9.46 9.71 6.39
C ALA A 19 10.02 8.28 6.46
N TYR A 20 11.20 8.12 7.05
CA TYR A 20 11.80 6.81 7.29
C TYR A 20 10.94 5.95 8.23
N GLY A 21 10.37 6.56 9.27
CA GLY A 21 9.45 5.89 10.20
C GLY A 21 8.23 5.30 9.48
N VAL A 22 7.60 6.09 8.61
CA VAL A 22 6.47 5.62 7.78
C VAL A 22 6.91 4.48 6.87
N TYR A 23 8.03 4.65 6.16
CA TYR A 23 8.60 3.62 5.30
C TYR A 23 8.88 2.31 6.06
N ALA A 24 9.48 2.36 7.23
CA ALA A 24 9.76 1.18 8.04
C ALA A 24 8.49 0.52 8.61
N ALA A 25 7.48 1.32 8.95
CA ALA A 25 6.23 0.84 9.55
C ALA A 25 5.31 0.14 8.55
N ILE A 26 5.12 0.71 7.35
CA ILE A 26 4.12 0.22 6.37
C ILE A 26 4.71 -0.13 5.00
N GLY A 27 5.95 0.25 4.70
CA GLY A 27 6.59 -0.05 3.41
C GLY A 27 6.29 1.00 2.33
N LEU A 28 6.31 0.57 1.06
CA LEU A 28 6.13 1.45 -0.10
C LEU A 28 4.79 1.20 -0.81
N PRO A 29 4.20 2.23 -1.43
CA PRO A 29 2.91 2.11 -2.11
C PRO A 29 3.05 1.30 -3.40
N HIS A 30 2.08 0.43 -3.64
CA HIS A 30 1.89 -0.33 -4.88
C HIS A 30 0.46 -0.11 -5.38
N MET A 31 0.32 0.19 -6.67
CA MET A 31 -0.96 0.49 -7.31
C MET A 31 -1.56 -0.77 -7.91
N ILE A 32 -2.89 -0.89 -7.88
CA ILE A 32 -3.58 -2.00 -8.52
C ILE A 32 -3.41 -1.96 -10.05
N VAL A 33 -3.11 -3.11 -10.63
CA VAL A 33 -2.97 -3.30 -12.09
C VAL A 33 -3.85 -4.42 -12.63
N GLY A 34 -4.33 -5.30 -11.76
CA GLY A 34 -5.19 -6.41 -12.17
C GLY A 34 -6.03 -6.90 -11.00
N TYR A 35 -7.11 -7.60 -11.33
CA TYR A 35 -7.96 -8.24 -10.36
C TYR A 35 -8.77 -9.37 -11.02
N THR A 36 -9.21 -10.32 -10.19
CA THR A 36 -10.22 -11.32 -10.57
C THR A 36 -11.44 -11.15 -9.68
N PHE A 37 -12.61 -11.54 -10.18
CA PHE A 37 -13.87 -11.44 -9.45
C PHE A 37 -14.76 -12.64 -9.77
N GLU A 38 -15.67 -12.97 -8.86
CA GLU A 38 -16.62 -14.06 -9.06
C GLU A 38 -17.55 -13.77 -10.23
N ASN A 39 -17.80 -14.79 -11.05
CA ASN A 39 -18.74 -14.67 -12.15
C ASN A 39 -20.17 -14.73 -11.61
N ASN A 40 -20.85 -13.59 -11.64
CA ASN A 40 -22.25 -13.42 -11.23
C ASN A 40 -23.25 -13.66 -12.39
N GLY A 41 -22.81 -14.26 -13.50
CA GLY A 41 -23.61 -14.45 -14.71
C GLY A 41 -23.66 -13.23 -15.63
N ALA A 42 -23.20 -12.06 -15.19
CA ALA A 42 -23.16 -10.81 -15.96
C ALA A 42 -21.84 -10.04 -15.69
N PRO A 43 -20.68 -10.56 -16.12
CA PRO A 43 -19.36 -10.07 -15.69
C PRO A 43 -19.06 -8.60 -16.09
N PHE A 44 -19.64 -8.14 -17.18
CA PHE A 44 -19.46 -6.78 -17.71
C PHE A 44 -20.54 -5.80 -17.26
N ASP A 45 -21.57 -6.25 -16.54
CA ASP A 45 -22.58 -5.37 -15.97
C ASP A 45 -22.00 -4.63 -14.76
N LEU A 46 -21.94 -3.30 -14.84
CA LEU A 46 -21.42 -2.43 -13.79
C LEU A 46 -22.45 -2.11 -12.70
N THR A 47 -23.72 -2.45 -12.92
CA THR A 47 -24.81 -2.18 -11.96
C THR A 47 -24.86 -3.24 -10.85
N VAL A 48 -24.27 -4.42 -11.09
CA VAL A 48 -24.19 -5.50 -10.10
C VAL A 48 -22.89 -5.38 -9.31
N LYS A 49 -22.98 -5.49 -7.98
CA LYS A 49 -21.81 -5.45 -7.10
C LYS A 49 -20.87 -6.61 -7.41
N ARG A 50 -19.61 -6.31 -7.74
CA ARG A 50 -18.57 -7.31 -7.97
C ARG A 50 -17.99 -7.81 -6.64
N HIS A 51 -17.81 -9.12 -6.54
CA HIS A 51 -17.07 -9.75 -5.45
C HIS A 51 -15.67 -10.12 -5.95
N TYR A 52 -14.67 -9.33 -5.56
CA TYR A 52 -13.29 -9.54 -5.99
C TYR A 52 -12.69 -10.72 -5.23
N VAL A 53 -11.86 -11.52 -5.90
CA VAL A 53 -11.22 -12.72 -5.34
C VAL A 53 -9.72 -12.48 -5.17
N THR A 54 -9.05 -11.97 -6.22
CA THR A 54 -7.63 -11.62 -6.18
C THR A 54 -7.37 -10.24 -6.74
N CYS A 55 -6.34 -9.60 -6.21
CA CYS A 55 -5.91 -8.26 -6.57
C CYS A 55 -4.39 -8.28 -6.84
N THR A 56 -3.98 -7.78 -7.99
CA THR A 56 -2.58 -7.68 -8.39
C THR A 56 -2.14 -6.22 -8.32
N PHE A 57 -1.10 -5.95 -7.55
CA PHE A 57 -0.51 -4.64 -7.33
C PHE A 57 0.89 -4.57 -7.92
N ILE A 58 1.30 -3.43 -8.46
CA ILE A 58 2.66 -3.17 -8.94
C ILE A 58 3.26 -1.95 -8.24
N GLY A 59 4.56 -1.98 -7.98
CA GLY A 59 5.26 -0.87 -7.36
C GLY A 59 6.75 -1.12 -7.23
N PRO A 60 7.43 -0.38 -6.32
CA PRO A 60 8.88 -0.42 -6.18
C PRO A 60 9.47 -1.81 -5.85
N TYR A 61 8.66 -2.72 -5.31
CA TYR A 61 9.10 -4.08 -4.98
C TYR A 61 8.61 -5.14 -5.96
N GLY A 62 8.07 -4.73 -7.11
CA GLY A 62 7.60 -5.62 -8.16
C GLY A 62 6.08 -5.78 -8.17
N ALA A 63 5.62 -6.92 -8.69
CA ALA A 63 4.20 -7.26 -8.77
C ALA A 63 3.79 -8.26 -7.68
N HIS A 64 2.69 -7.97 -6.99
CA HIS A 64 2.18 -8.79 -5.88
C HIS A 64 0.70 -9.10 -6.08
N THR A 65 0.37 -10.39 -6.10
CA THR A 65 -1.02 -10.86 -6.08
C THR A 65 -1.40 -11.24 -4.66
N ARG A 66 -2.53 -10.70 -4.18
CA ARG A 66 -3.09 -10.98 -2.85
C ARG A 66 -4.59 -11.27 -2.96
N PRO A 67 -5.16 -12.07 -2.04
CA PRO A 67 -6.61 -12.22 -1.96
C PRO A 67 -7.26 -10.85 -1.66
N ALA A 68 -8.47 -10.67 -2.17
CA ALA A 68 -9.27 -9.49 -1.89
C ALA A 68 -9.63 -9.40 -0.40
N GLU A 69 -9.71 -8.18 0.14
CA GLU A 69 -10.12 -7.93 1.52
C GLU A 69 -11.59 -7.54 1.53
N ASP A 70 -12.41 -8.30 2.26
CA ASP A 70 -13.87 -8.16 2.28
C ASP A 70 -14.50 -8.17 0.86
N GLY A 71 -13.93 -8.99 -0.03
CA GLY A 71 -14.38 -9.09 -1.41
C GLY A 71 -14.12 -7.83 -2.24
N ARG A 72 -13.17 -6.99 -1.82
CA ARG A 72 -12.79 -5.74 -2.49
C ARG A 72 -11.28 -5.66 -2.70
N CYS A 73 -10.89 -4.97 -3.76
CA CYS A 73 -9.50 -4.60 -4.00
C CYS A 73 -9.30 -3.12 -3.67
N ALA A 74 -8.26 -2.82 -2.88
CA ALA A 74 -7.81 -1.44 -2.70
C ALA A 74 -7.17 -0.91 -3.99
N TRP A 75 -7.21 0.41 -4.18
CA TRP A 75 -6.48 1.05 -5.29
C TRP A 75 -4.97 1.08 -5.06
N VAL A 76 -4.57 1.29 -3.82
CA VAL A 76 -3.18 1.32 -3.38
C VAL A 76 -3.05 0.45 -2.14
N ARG A 77 -1.99 -0.35 -2.10
CA ARG A 77 -1.60 -1.13 -0.93
C ARG A 77 -0.12 -0.94 -0.66
N PHE A 78 0.25 -0.88 0.60
CA PHE A 78 1.65 -0.77 1.00
C PHE A 78 2.19 -2.17 1.28
N PHE A 79 3.39 -2.43 0.77
CA PHE A 79 4.10 -3.69 0.99
C PHE A 79 5.47 -3.39 1.57
N LYS A 80 5.91 -4.22 2.51
CA LYS A 80 7.30 -4.22 2.98
C LYS A 80 8.17 -5.06 2.05
N SER A 81 9.46 -4.74 1.95
CA SER A 81 10.40 -5.47 1.08
C SER A 81 10.45 -6.98 1.37
N LYS A 82 10.28 -7.39 2.62
CA LYS A 82 10.27 -8.81 3.03
C LYS A 82 9.02 -9.55 2.55
N GLU A 83 7.89 -8.87 2.49
CA GLU A 83 6.62 -9.44 2.03
C GLU A 83 6.57 -9.53 0.50
N ALA A 84 7.43 -8.76 -0.18
CA ALA A 84 7.56 -8.74 -1.64
C ALA A 84 8.42 -9.88 -2.19
N ALA A 85 9.30 -10.45 -1.38
CA ALA A 85 10.19 -11.56 -1.76
C ALA A 85 9.55 -12.95 -1.57
N GLN A 86 8.27 -13.00 -1.14
CA GLN A 86 7.47 -14.21 -0.94
C GLN A 86 6.35 -14.30 -1.98
#